data_AF-A0A841IWX5-F1
#
_entry.id   AF-A0A841IWX5-F1
#
_cell.length_a   1.000
_cell.length_b   1.000
_cell.length_c   1.000
_cell.angle_alpha   90.00
_cell.angle_beta   90.00
_cell.angle_gamma   90.00
#
_symmetry.space_group_name_H-M   'P 1'
#
loop_
_entity.id
_entity.type
_entity.pdbx_description
1 polymer ?
#
loop_
_entity_poly.entity_id
_entity_poly.type
_entity_poly.pdbx_seq_one_letter_code
_entity_poly.pdbx_strand_id
1 'polypeptide(L)' 'MTDNTDPNLDPAGTTQHFRRFVDQNPEPEEPPRRPVLPIVLAVVGAVAAIALIVALVLAFA' A
#
# COMPACT_ATOMS: atom_id res chain seq x y z
N MET A 1 -7.21 25.73 -4.71
CA MET A 1 -8.66 25.60 -4.88
C MET A 1 -8.99 26.03 -6.29
N THR A 2 -9.34 25.09 -7.16
CA THR A 2 -9.87 25.42 -8.49
C THR A 2 -11.38 25.37 -8.36
N ASP A 3 -12.01 26.54 -8.35
CA ASP A 3 -13.46 26.70 -8.34
C ASP A 3 -14.02 26.21 -9.69
N ASN A 4 -14.28 24.90 -9.80
CA ASN A 4 -15.06 24.32 -10.89
C ASN A 4 -16.56 24.52 -10.63
N THR A 5 -16.98 25.77 -10.45
CA THR A 5 -18.41 26.11 -10.50
C THR A 5 -18.79 26.28 -11.97
N ASP A 6 -18.88 25.16 -12.67
CA ASP A 6 -19.36 25.10 -14.05
C ASP A 6 -20.84 25.56 -14.05
N PRO A 7 -21.23 26.61 -14.80
CA PRO A 7 -22.60 27.14 -14.80
C PRO A 7 -23.61 26.23 -15.51
N ASN A 8 -23.19 25.03 -15.94
CA ASN A 8 -24.07 24.03 -16.52
C ASN A 8 -24.91 23.35 -15.41
N LEU A 9 -25.95 24.04 -14.97
CA LEU A 9 -27.00 23.53 -14.10
C LEU A 9 -27.72 22.40 -14.86
N ASP A 10 -27.33 21.14 -14.58
CA ASP A 10 -28.03 19.96 -15.09
C ASP A 10 -29.55 20.10 -14.79
N PRO A 11 -30.41 20.25 -15.81
CA PRO A 11 -31.84 20.47 -15.62
C PRO A 11 -32.54 19.24 -15.01
N ALA A 12 -31.90 18.06 -15.03
CA ALA A 12 -32.42 16.87 -14.38
C ALA A 12 -32.12 16.82 -12.87
N GLY A 13 -31.24 17.69 -12.34
CA GLY A 13 -30.90 17.80 -10.90
C GLY A 13 -30.22 16.57 -10.28
N THR A 14 -30.35 15.39 -10.89
CA THR A 14 -29.90 14.11 -10.36
C THR A 14 -28.39 13.95 -10.42
N THR A 15 -27.70 14.48 -11.44
CA THR A 15 -26.25 14.28 -11.56
C THR A 15 -25.42 15.13 -10.59
N GLN A 16 -26.00 16.21 -10.03
CA GLN A 16 -25.33 17.03 -9.02
C GLN A 16 -25.20 16.32 -7.67
N HIS A 17 -26.21 15.51 -7.30
CA HIS A 17 -26.16 14.75 -6.04
C HIS A 17 -25.06 13.68 -6.06
N PHE A 18 -24.86 13.01 -7.20
CA PHE A 18 -23.77 12.04 -7.35
C PHE A 18 -22.40 12.69 -7.30
N ARG A 19 -22.21 13.83 -8.00
CA ARG A 19 -20.95 14.59 -7.93
C ARG A 19 -20.64 14.99 -6.50
N ARG A 20 -21.62 15.55 -5.78
CA ARG A 20 -21.48 15.94 -4.38
C ARG A 20 -21.17 14.75 -3.46
N PHE A 21 -21.77 13.58 -3.68
CA PHE A 21 -21.46 12.37 -2.91
C PHE A 21 -20.02 11.88 -3.15
N VAL A 22 -19.56 11.88 -4.40
CA VAL A 22 -18.19 11.51 -4.76
C VAL A 22 -17.18 12.48 -4.16
N ASP A 23 -17.46 13.79 -4.23
CA ASP A 23 -16.60 14.82 -3.65
C ASP A 23 -16.53 14.72 -2.11
N GLN A 24 -17.61 14.26 -1.47
CA GLN A 24 -17.71 14.12 -0.01
C GLN A 24 -17.17 12.79 0.53
N ASN A 25 -17.03 11.78 -0.32
CA ASN A 25 -16.46 10.48 0.01
C ASN A 25 -15.18 10.24 -0.81
N PRO A 26 -14.07 10.92 -0.49
CA PRO A 26 -12.78 10.56 -1.06
C PRO A 26 -12.46 9.11 -0.68
N GLU A 27 -11.92 8.35 -1.63
CA GLU A 27 -11.48 6.98 -1.33
C GLU A 27 -10.44 7.01 -0.21
N PRO A 28 -10.50 6.07 0.74
CA PRO A 28 -9.48 5.97 1.77
C PRO A 28 -8.11 5.76 1.11
N GLU A 29 -7.16 6.62 1.41
CA GLU A 29 -5.77 6.43 0.96
C GLU A 29 -5.26 5.07 1.44
N GLU A 30 -4.71 4.27 0.53
CA GLU A 30 -4.10 3.00 0.91
C GLU A 30 -3.02 3.27 1.97
N PRO A 31 -2.99 2.49 3.08
CA PRO A 31 -1.97 2.65 4.08
C PRO A 31 -0.58 2.46 3.44
N PRO A 32 0.43 3.23 3.87
CA PRO A 32 1.76 3.15 3.29
C PRO A 32 2.30 1.73 3.42
N ARG A 33 2.64 1.11 2.28
CA ARG A 33 3.19 -0.24 2.23
C ARG A 33 4.57 -0.24 2.89
N ARG A 34 4.71 -0.98 3.99
CA ARG A 34 6.01 -1.16 4.67
C ARG A 34 6.96 -1.95 3.74
N PRO A 35 8.26 -1.62 3.70
CA PRO A 35 9.21 -2.35 2.89
C PRO A 35 9.42 -3.76 3.45
N VAL A 36 8.88 -4.77 2.77
CA VAL A 36 8.97 -6.19 3.17
C VAL A 36 10.29 -6.83 2.72
N LEU A 37 10.86 -6.35 1.61
CA LEU A 37 12.09 -6.89 1.02
C LEU A 37 13.27 -6.96 2.00
N PRO A 38 13.59 -5.92 2.78
CA PRO A 38 14.72 -5.97 3.72
C PRO A 38 14.52 -7.00 4.84
N ILE A 39 13.27 -7.16 5.30
CA ILE A 39 12.92 -8.13 6.36
C ILE A 39 13.11 -9.55 5.84
N VAL A 40 12.62 -9.82 4.64
CA VAL A 40 12.77 -11.14 4.00
C VAL A 40 14.25 -11.47 3.81
N LEU A 41 15.05 -10.53 3.30
CA LEU A 41 16.49 -10.73 3.13
C LEU A 41 17.20 -11.01 4.45
N ALA A 42 16.85 -10.30 5.53
CA ALA A 42 17.43 -10.51 6.86
C ALA A 42 17.11 -11.93 7.39
N VAL A 43 15.87 -12.38 7.25
CA VAL A 43 15.45 -13.73 7.68
C VAL A 43 16.18 -14.80 6.88
N VAL A 44 16.21 -14.67 5.55
CA VAL A 44 16.91 -15.63 4.68
C VAL A 44 18.40 -15.70 5.01
N GLY A 45 19.05 -14.55 5.20
CA GLY A 45 20.46 -14.48 5.59
C GLY A 45 20.73 -15.14 6.94
N ALA A 46 19.87 -14.93 7.94
CA ALA A 46 20.00 -15.56 9.24
C ALA A 46 19.87 -17.09 9.16
N VAL A 47 18.88 -17.59 8.43
CA VAL A 47 18.68 -19.03 8.21
C VAL A 47 19.89 -19.65 7.49
N ALA A 48 20.40 -19.00 6.45
CA ALA A 48 21.58 -19.45 5.72
C ALA A 48 22.82 -19.50 6.63
N ALA A 49 23.03 -18.49 7.47
CA ALA A 49 24.14 -18.46 8.42
C ALA A 49 24.06 -19.60 9.44
N ILE A 50 22.87 -19.84 10.01
CA ILE A 50 22.65 -20.96 10.96
C ILE A 50 22.93 -22.30 10.27
N ALA A 51 22.42 -22.51 9.06
CA ALA A 51 22.66 -23.73 8.30
C ALA A 51 24.15 -23.97 8.06
N LEU A 52 24.91 -22.91 7.75
CA LEU A 52 26.35 -22.96 7.56
C LEU A 52 27.07 -23.37 8.85
N ILE A 53 26.69 -22.77 9.99
CA ILE A 53 27.25 -23.13 11.31
C ILE A 53 26.97 -24.60 11.63
N VAL A 54 25.74 -25.06 11.45
CA VAL A 54 25.37 -26.47 11.69
C VAL A 54 26.18 -27.39 10.79
N ALA A 55 26.32 -27.07 9.50
CA ALA A 55 27.11 -27.86 8.57
C ALA A 55 28.59 -27.94 9.00
N LEU A 56 29.18 -26.83 9.45
CA LEU A 56 30.55 -26.82 9.97
C LEU A 56 30.67 -27.67 11.23
N VAL A 57 29.75 -27.54 12.18
CA VAL A 57 29.75 -28.36 13.40
C VAL A 57 29.70 -29.84 13.04
N LEU A 58 28.80 -30.24 12.13
CA LEU A 58 28.69 -31.65 11.72
C LEU A 58 29.91 -32.14 10.93
N ALA A 59 30.57 -31.28 10.17
CA ALA A 59 31.76 -31.66 9.39
C ALA A 59 33.01 -31.88 10.26
N PHE A 60 33.06 -31.28 11.45
CA PHE A 60 34.23 -31.31 12.34
C PHE A 60 33.96 -31.93 13.72
N ALA A 61 32.76 -32.50 13.94
CA ALA A 61 32.40 -33.28 15.12
C ALA A 61 32.85 -34.75 14.98
#